data_AF-A0A947HLF8-F1
#
_entry.id   AF-A0A947HLF8-F1
#
_cell.length_a   1.000
_cell.length_b   1.000
_cell.length_c   1.000
_cell.angle_alpha   90.00
_cell.angle_beta   90.00
_cell.angle_gamma   90.00
#
_symmetry.space_group_name_H-M   'P 1'
#
loop_
_entity.id
_entity.type
_entity.pdbx_description
1 polymer ?
#
loop_
_entity_poly.entity_id
_entity_poly.type
_entity_poly.pdbx_seq_one_letter_code
_entity_poly.pdbx_strand_id
1 'polypeptide(L)'
;MSDDRVAMRRRAGLRQERVRASAQHKDGLFQNPSGLGAGIQGNPLPVLGEFFFKRAGRRPPAPLPIERPHETWVRGVDSGLRVTWLGHSTVLLEIDGYRVLTDPVFAERVSPVTFAGPK
;
A
#
# COMPACT_ATOMS: atom_id res chain seq x y z
N MET A 1 -3.42 -32.88 -8.67
CA MET A 1 -4.38 -31.78 -8.90
C MET A 1 -4.35 -30.89 -7.67
N SER A 2 -3.57 -29.81 -7.74
CA SER A 2 -3.29 -28.88 -6.64
C SER A 2 -4.40 -27.86 -6.51
N ASP A 3 -5.05 -27.81 -5.34
CA ASP A 3 -5.94 -26.71 -4.96
C ASP A 3 -5.18 -25.84 -3.93
N ASP A 4 -4.43 -24.86 -4.45
CA ASP A 4 -3.76 -23.83 -3.66
C ASP A 4 -4.79 -22.81 -3.18
N ARG A 5 -5.53 -23.18 -2.14
CA ARG A 5 -6.25 -22.20 -1.33
C ARG A 5 -5.25 -21.63 -0.34
N VAL A 6 -4.81 -20.41 -0.61
CA VAL A 6 -4.08 -19.55 0.33
C VAL A 6 -4.94 -19.40 1.59
N ALA A 7 -4.75 -20.34 2.51
CA ALA A 7 -5.40 -20.35 3.79
C ALA A 7 -4.87 -19.17 4.59
N MET A 8 -5.78 -18.24 4.87
CA MET A 8 -5.66 -17.22 5.91
C MET A 8 -5.08 -17.87 7.18
N ARG A 9 -3.76 -17.75 7.37
CA ARG A 9 -3.05 -18.26 8.54
C ARG A 9 -3.76 -17.71 9.79
N ARG A 10 -4.32 -18.61 10.60
CA ARG A 10 -4.90 -18.29 11.91
C ARG A 10 -3.91 -17.43 12.69
N ARG A 11 -4.35 -16.25 13.12
CA ARG A 11 -3.61 -15.33 13.98
C ARG A 11 -3.52 -15.95 15.38
N ALA A 12 -2.39 -16.58 15.72
CA ALA A 12 -2.14 -17.10 17.06
C ALA A 12 -0.85 -16.47 17.65
N GLY A 13 -0.86 -16.14 18.95
CA GLY A 13 0.30 -15.67 19.72
C GLY A 13 0.30 -14.18 20.11
N LEU A 14 1.46 -13.64 20.51
CA LEU A 14 1.68 -12.28 21.03
C LEU A 14 1.03 -11.15 20.20
N ARG A 15 0.89 -11.34 18.88
CA ARG A 15 0.19 -10.37 18.01
C ARG A 15 -1.30 -10.29 18.34
N GLN A 16 -1.95 -11.41 18.62
CA GLN A 16 -3.36 -11.46 18.99
C GLN A 16 -3.58 -10.81 20.36
N GLU A 17 -2.67 -11.05 21.31
CA GLU A 17 -2.70 -10.40 22.62
C GLU A 17 -2.59 -8.87 22.49
N ARG A 18 -1.63 -8.38 21.70
CA ARG A 18 -1.50 -6.93 21.41
C ARG A 18 -2.74 -6.34 20.74
N VAL A 19 -3.35 -7.07 19.80
CA VAL A 19 -4.59 -6.61 19.15
C VAL A 19 -5.73 -6.53 20.15
N ARG A 20 -5.88 -7.50 21.05
CA ARG A 20 -6.93 -7.49 22.09
C ARG A 20 -6.69 -6.44 23.17
N ALA A 21 -5.43 -6.12 23.47
CA ALA A 21 -5.04 -5.12 24.45
C ALA A 21 -5.17 -3.67 23.93
N SER A 22 -5.42 -3.48 22.64
CA SER A 22 -5.60 -2.16 22.02
C SER A 22 -6.89 -1.50 22.52
N ALA A 23 -6.83 -0.20 22.87
CA ALA A 23 -8.00 0.61 23.22
C ALA A 23 -9.06 0.68 22.08
N GLN A 24 -8.63 0.39 20.86
CA GLN A 24 -9.44 0.35 19.65
C GLN A 24 -10.14 -1.00 19.47
N HIS A 25 -9.85 -2.01 20.30
CA HIS A 25 -10.49 -3.32 20.22
C HIS A 25 -11.67 -3.40 21.20
N LYS A 26 -12.89 -3.22 20.69
CA LYS A 26 -14.15 -3.21 21.45
C LYS A 26 -15.14 -4.21 20.83
N ASP A 27 -15.89 -4.91 21.66
CA ASP A 27 -16.91 -5.89 21.23
C ASP A 27 -16.38 -6.97 20.25
N GLY A 28 -15.11 -7.35 20.41
CA GLY A 28 -14.46 -8.34 19.55
C GLY A 28 -14.02 -7.84 18.16
N LEU A 29 -14.16 -6.54 17.89
CA LEU A 29 -13.81 -5.90 16.61
C LEU A 29 -12.85 -4.73 16.84
N PHE A 30 -12.05 -4.42 15.82
CA PHE A 30 -11.24 -3.20 15.81
C PHE A 30 -12.08 -2.02 15.30
N GLN A 31 -12.10 -0.94 16.07
CA GLN A 31 -12.81 0.30 15.77
C GLN A 31 -11.79 1.42 15.51
N ASN A 32 -11.83 2.01 14.31
CA ASN A 32 -10.93 3.11 13.94
C ASN A 32 -11.21 4.35 14.81
N PRO A 33 -10.19 5.04 15.36
CA PRO A 33 -10.38 6.21 16.24
C PRO A 33 -11.02 7.40 15.51
N SER A 34 -10.52 7.66 14.30
CA SER A 34 -11.24 8.45 13.32
C SER A 34 -12.25 7.53 12.66
N GLY A 35 -13.54 7.76 12.89
CA GLY A 35 -14.58 7.12 12.08
C GLY A 35 -14.29 7.31 10.60
N LEU A 36 -14.93 6.53 9.74
CA LEU A 36 -15.01 6.92 8.32
C LEU A 36 -15.55 8.35 8.33
N GLY A 37 -14.75 9.33 7.88
CA GLY A 37 -15.17 10.72 7.82
C GLY A 37 -16.50 10.82 7.08
N ALA A 38 -17.16 11.99 7.16
CA ALA A 38 -18.44 12.18 6.48
C ALA A 38 -18.34 11.63 5.05
N GLY A 39 -19.16 10.62 4.74
CA GLY A 39 -19.15 9.94 3.44
C GLY A 39 -19.30 10.97 2.32
N ILE A 40 -18.97 10.58 1.09
CA ILE A 40 -19.01 11.48 -0.08
C ILE A 40 -20.31 12.30 -0.05
N GLN A 41 -20.18 13.60 0.24
CA GLN A 41 -21.31 14.50 0.35
C GLN A 41 -21.64 15.00 -1.06
N GLY A 42 -22.82 14.66 -1.57
CA GLY A 42 -23.30 15.08 -2.89
C GLY A 42 -23.84 13.94 -3.75
N ASN A 43 -24.25 14.28 -4.98
CA ASN A 43 -24.73 13.29 -5.93
C ASN A 43 -23.55 12.43 -6.45
N PRO A 44 -23.55 11.10 -6.27
CA PRO A 44 -22.46 10.22 -6.70
C PRO A 44 -22.34 10.08 -8.23
N LEU A 45 -23.39 10.39 -8.98
CA LEU A 45 -23.43 10.24 -10.44
C LEU A 45 -22.34 11.07 -11.15
N PRO A 46 -22.18 12.38 -10.88
CA PRO A 46 -21.10 13.17 -11.49
C PRO A 46 -19.70 12.70 -11.08
N VAL A 47 -19.47 12.31 -9.82
CA VAL A 47 -18.16 11.82 -9.35
C VAL A 47 -17.75 10.54 -10.09
N LEU A 48 -18.70 9.63 -10.29
CA LEU A 48 -18.47 8.42 -11.07
C LEU A 48 -18.17 8.75 -12.54
N GLY A 49 -18.93 9.69 -13.12
CA GLY A 49 -18.70 10.20 -14.47
C GLY A 49 -17.31 10.84 -14.65
N GLU A 50 -16.86 11.66 -13.70
CA GLU A 50 -15.51 12.25 -13.74
C GLU A 50 -14.40 11.20 -13.59
N PHE A 51 -14.62 10.19 -12.75
CA PHE A 51 -13.70 9.08 -12.60
C PHE A 51 -13.51 8.32 -13.93
N PHE A 52 -14.61 8.00 -14.62
CA PHE A 52 -14.60 7.24 -15.87
C PHE A 52 -14.22 8.07 -17.11
N PHE A 53 -14.75 9.29 -17.24
CA PHE A 53 -14.71 10.07 -18.50
C PHE A 53 -13.75 11.26 -18.47
N LYS A 54 -13.45 11.88 -17.31
CA LYS A 54 -12.42 12.93 -17.22
C LYS A 54 -11.05 12.33 -16.88
N ARG A 55 -10.28 11.99 -17.92
CA ARG A 55 -8.91 11.41 -17.78
C ARG A 55 -7.77 12.39 -18.08
N ALA A 56 -8.08 13.64 -18.43
CA ALA A 56 -7.07 14.64 -18.79
C ALA A 56 -6.11 14.90 -17.60
N GLY A 57 -4.80 14.97 -17.89
CA GLY A 57 -3.77 15.33 -16.91
C GLY A 57 -3.30 14.21 -15.96
N ARG A 58 -3.78 12.96 -16.10
CA ARG A 58 -3.34 11.83 -15.23
C ARG A 58 -2.06 11.14 -15.69
N ARG A 59 -1.46 11.59 -16.80
CA ARG A 59 -0.22 11.05 -17.35
C ARG A 59 0.76 12.20 -17.61
N PRO A 60 2.02 12.06 -17.20
CA PRO A 60 3.02 13.05 -17.54
C PRO A 60 3.22 13.08 -19.07
N PRO A 61 3.52 14.27 -19.65
CA PRO A 61 3.69 14.42 -21.10
C PRO A 61 4.93 13.71 -21.65
N ALA A 62 5.89 13.40 -20.79
CA ALA A 62 7.08 12.62 -21.09
C ALA A 62 7.35 11.61 -19.96
N PRO A 63 8.10 10.53 -20.22
CA PRO A 63 8.57 9.63 -19.17
C PRO A 63 9.32 10.39 -18.07
N LEU A 64 9.09 10.02 -16.82
CA LEU A 64 9.89 10.51 -15.70
C LEU A 64 11.27 9.86 -15.75
N PRO A 65 12.34 10.58 -15.36
CA PRO A 65 13.67 9.97 -15.22
C PRO A 65 13.61 8.84 -14.18
N ILE A 66 14.26 7.72 -14.49
CA ILE A 66 14.33 6.54 -13.62
C ILE A 66 15.79 6.32 -13.23
N GLU A 67 16.07 6.43 -11.94
CA GLU A 67 17.36 6.12 -11.35
C GLU A 67 17.45 4.63 -10.99
N ARG A 68 18.66 4.06 -11.06
CA ARG A 68 18.93 2.65 -10.70
C ARG A 68 19.88 2.55 -9.51
N PRO A 69 19.43 2.80 -8.27
CA PRO A 69 20.30 2.87 -7.09
C PRO A 69 20.73 1.51 -6.54
N HIS A 70 20.61 0.42 -7.30
CA HIS A 70 20.91 -0.96 -6.87
C HIS A 70 22.30 -1.13 -6.24
N GLU A 71 23.32 -0.46 -6.77
CA GLU A 71 24.69 -0.48 -6.21
C GLU A 71 24.74 0.13 -4.80
N THR A 72 23.91 1.13 -4.52
CA THR A 72 23.87 1.79 -3.21
C THR A 72 23.27 0.88 -2.14
N TRP A 73 22.40 -0.05 -2.53
CA TRP A 73 21.72 -0.97 -1.61
C TRP A 73 22.56 -2.18 -1.21
N VAL A 74 23.72 -2.41 -1.86
CA VAL A 74 24.63 -3.51 -1.50
C VAL A 74 25.07 -3.40 -0.04
N ARG A 75 25.28 -2.17 0.45
CA ARG A 75 25.51 -1.89 1.87
C ARG A 75 24.27 -1.28 2.49
N GLY A 76 23.87 -1.82 3.64
CA GLY A 76 22.85 -1.23 4.49
C GLY A 76 23.34 0.10 5.09
N VAL A 77 22.41 0.87 5.63
CA VAL A 77 22.73 2.04 6.43
C VAL A 77 22.79 1.59 7.89
N ASP A 78 23.99 1.49 8.45
CA ASP A 78 24.19 1.02 9.83
C ASP A 78 23.69 2.04 10.87
N SER A 79 23.74 3.33 10.55
CA SER A 79 23.21 4.43 11.37
C SER A 79 22.64 5.54 10.48
N GLY A 80 21.51 6.13 10.87
CA GLY A 80 20.87 7.19 10.10
C GLY A 80 19.78 6.66 9.16
N LEU A 81 19.38 7.47 8.16
CA LEU A 81 18.21 7.21 7.31
C LEU A 81 18.56 7.32 5.82
N ARG A 82 18.25 6.27 5.06
CA ARG A 82 18.15 6.32 3.59
C ARG A 82 16.74 5.94 3.16
N VAL A 83 16.20 6.73 2.25
CA VAL A 83 14.86 6.53 1.69
C VAL A 83 15.00 6.41 0.18
N THR A 84 14.53 5.29 -0.38
CA THR A 84 14.45 5.12 -1.83
C THR A 84 13.01 4.95 -2.26
N TRP A 85 12.52 5.85 -3.11
CA TRP A 85 11.19 5.76 -3.71
C TRP A 85 11.23 4.82 -4.92
N LEU A 86 10.42 3.76 -4.87
CA LEU A 86 10.37 2.72 -5.91
C LEU A 86 9.15 2.87 -6.84
N GLY A 87 8.32 3.90 -6.62
CA GLY A 87 7.09 4.15 -7.36
C GLY A 87 5.83 3.95 -6.51
N HIS A 88 4.70 4.55 -6.93
CA HIS A 88 3.45 4.55 -6.16
C HIS A 88 3.67 4.96 -4.68
N SER A 89 3.14 4.20 -3.72
CA SER A 89 3.42 4.28 -2.28
C SER A 89 4.50 3.30 -1.82
N THR A 90 5.23 2.67 -2.76
CA THR A 90 6.34 1.76 -2.44
C THR A 90 7.62 2.53 -2.14
N VAL A 91 8.09 2.42 -0.91
CA VAL A 91 9.31 3.06 -0.41
C VAL A 91 10.15 2.01 0.31
N LEU A 92 11.43 1.94 -0.04
CA LEU A 92 12.43 1.24 0.75
C LEU A 92 13.03 2.22 1.76
N LEU A 93 12.75 1.99 3.04
CA LEU A 93 13.36 2.72 4.15
C LEU A 93 14.47 1.88 4.75
N GLU A 94 15.64 2.49 4.92
CA GLU A 94 16.77 1.93 5.64
C GLU A 94 17.09 2.86 6.81
N ILE A 95 16.89 2.37 8.03
CA ILE A 95 16.99 3.16 9.25
C ILE A 95 17.68 2.36 10.34
N ASP A 96 18.80 2.87 10.86
CA ASP A 96 19.54 2.28 11.98
C ASP A 96 19.77 0.75 11.84
N GLY A 97 20.22 0.32 10.66
CA GLY A 97 20.48 -1.08 10.32
C GLY A 97 19.24 -1.88 9.89
N TYR A 98 18.03 -1.34 10.03
CA TYR A 98 16.78 -2.00 9.62
C TYR A 98 16.39 -1.64 8.18
N ARG A 99 15.73 -2.58 7.51
CA ARG A 99 15.11 -2.37 6.20
C ARG A 99 13.60 -2.61 6.28
N VAL A 100 12.84 -1.62 5.85
CA VAL A 100 11.38 -1.67 5.81
C VAL A 100 10.92 -1.32 4.41
N LEU A 101 10.02 -2.15 3.86
CA LEU A 101 9.41 -1.91 2.56
C LEU A 101 7.92 -1.59 2.76
N THR A 102 7.48 -0.44 2.27
CA THR A 102 6.07 -0.01 2.33
C THR A 102 5.31 -0.47 1.10
N ASP A 103 4.05 -0.88 1.28
CA ASP A 103 3.05 -1.18 0.23
C ASP A 103 3.66 -1.66 -1.11
N PRO A 104 4.28 -2.86 -1.14
CA PRO A 104 5.05 -3.29 -2.32
C PRO A 104 4.14 -3.53 -3.52
N VAL A 105 4.32 -2.72 -4.57
CA VAL A 105 3.62 -2.86 -5.85
C VAL A 105 4.67 -2.95 -6.97
N PHE A 106 4.94 -4.17 -7.41
CA PHE A 106 5.90 -4.46 -8.51
C PHE A 106 5.23 -5.04 -9.75
N ALA A 107 3.91 -5.24 -9.71
CA ALA A 107 3.15 -5.69 -10.87
C ALA A 107 2.92 -4.53 -11.84
N GLU A 108 2.82 -4.84 -13.13
CA GLU A 108 2.46 -3.86 -14.17
C GLU A 108 1.05 -3.27 -13.97
N ARG A 109 0.20 -3.92 -13.18
CA ARG A 109 -1.20 -3.53 -12.98
C ARG A 109 -1.61 -3.62 -11.52
N VAL A 110 -2.26 -2.58 -11.03
CA VAL A 110 -2.85 -2.52 -9.69
C VAL A 110 -4.32 -2.94 -9.78
N SER A 111 -4.57 -4.26 -9.84
CA SER A 111 -5.93 -4.81 -10.00
C SER A 111 -6.04 -6.25 -9.48
N PRO A 112 -7.23 -6.67 -8.99
CA PRO A 112 -7.49 -8.08 -8.70
C PRO A 112 -7.53 -8.97 -9.95
N VAL A 113 -7.63 -8.41 -11.16
CA VAL A 113 -7.62 -9.15 -12.43
C VAL A 113 -6.52 -8.65 -13.35
N THR A 114 -5.94 -9.55 -14.14
CA THR A 114 -4.80 -9.24 -15.02
C THR A 114 -5.19 -8.40 -16.25
N PHE A 115 -6.44 -8.47 -16.70
CA PHE A 115 -6.89 -7.87 -17.96
C PHE A 115 -7.51 -6.47 -17.82
N ALA A 116 -7.94 -6.04 -16.63
CA ALA A 116 -8.64 -4.77 -16.42
C ALA A 116 -8.11 -4.03 -15.18
N GLY A 117 -8.07 -2.70 -15.21
CA GLY A 117 -7.63 -1.83 -14.10
C GLY A 117 -6.49 -0.87 -14.46
N PRO A 118 -5.97 -0.05 -13.53
CA PRO A 118 -4.85 0.87 -13.78
C PRO A 118 -3.52 0.16 -14.06
N LYS A 119 -2.77 0.67 -15.05
CA LYS A 119 -1.34 0.41 -15.28
C LYS A 119 -0.58 1.70 -15.05
#